data_AF-A0A3M1ZJP9-F1
#
_entry.id   AF-A0A3M1ZJP9-F1
#
_cell.length_a   1.000
_cell.length_b   1.000
_cell.length_c   1.000
_cell.angle_alpha   90.00
_cell.angle_beta   90.00
_cell.angle_gamma   90.00
#
_symmetry.space_group_name_H-M   'P 1'
#
loop_
_entity.id
_entity.type
_entity.pdbx_description
1 polymer ?
#
loop_
_entity_poly.entity_id
_entity_poly.type
_entity_poly.pdbx_seq_one_letter_code
_entity_poly.pdbx_strand_id
1 'polypeptide(L)' 'MRDLWAALGLVLVLEGAMYALFPQGMLEMMRRMQDASPATLRLVGIAAVAVGWAIVWFVRH' A
#
# COMPACT_ATOMS: atom_id res chain seq x y z
N MET A 1 5.70 20.48 0.04
CA MET A 1 6.19 19.96 -1.27
C MET A 1 7.26 18.88 -1.11
N ARG A 2 8.31 19.08 -0.29
CA ARG A 2 9.33 18.04 -0.03
C ARG A 2 8.75 16.74 0.53
N ASP A 3 7.79 16.85 1.45
CA ASP A 3 7.16 15.68 2.08
C ASP A 3 6.40 14.79 1.09
N LEU A 4 5.79 15.39 0.05
CA LEU A 4 5.09 14.63 -0.99
C LEU A 4 6.07 13.79 -1.81
N TRP A 5 7.20 14.38 -2.19
CA TRP A 5 8.28 13.68 -2.89
C TRP A 5 8.90 12.58 -2.03
N ALA A 6 9.08 12.83 -0.73
CA ALA A 6 9.56 11.81 0.21
C ALA A 6 8.56 10.66 0.34
N ALA A 7 7.27 10.94 0.48
CA ALA A 7 6.22 9.92 0.56
C ALA A 7 6.16 9.07 -0.72
N LEU A 8 6.23 9.70 -1.90
CA LEU A 8 6.32 9.01 -3.18
C LEU A 8 7.57 8.11 -3.27
N GLY A 9 8.73 8.63 -2.88
CA GLY A 9 9.97 7.85 -2.86
C GLY A 9 9.89 6.65 -1.93
N LEU A 10 9.35 6.81 -0.72
CA LEU A 10 9.18 5.73 0.24
C LEU A 10 8.22 4.65 -0.26
N VAL A 11 7.10 5.04 -0.89
CA VAL A 11 6.16 4.07 -1.49
C VAL A 11 6.85 3.22 -2.56
N LEU A 12 7.67 3.82 -3.42
CA LEU A 12 8.40 3.10 -4.46
C LEU A 12 9.46 2.16 -3.88
N VAL A 13 10.18 2.59 -2.83
CA VAL A 13 11.15 1.73 -2.13
C VAL A 13 10.44 0.53 -1.51
N LEU A 14 9.30 0.74 -0.85
CA LEU A 14 8.56 -0.32 -0.20
C LEU A 14 8.01 -1.32 -1.22
N GLU A 15 7.31 -0.83 -2.25
CA GLU A 15 6.80 -1.64 -3.35
C GLU A 15 7.92 -2.44 -4.04
N GLY A 16 9.00 -1.76 -4.44
CA GLY A 16 10.15 -2.40 -5.09
C GLY A 16 10.82 -3.46 -4.22
N ALA A 17 10.95 -3.21 -2.91
CA ALA A 17 11.47 -4.19 -1.97
C ALA A 17 10.55 -5.41 -1.85
N MET A 18 9.22 -5.23 -1.81
CA MET A 18 8.27 -6.34 -1.79
C MET A 18 8.36 -7.20 -3.07
N TYR A 19 8.48 -6.57 -4.25
CA TYR A 19 8.66 -7.32 -5.50
C TYR A 19 10.00 -8.07 -5.55
N ALA A 20 11.09 -7.47 -5.04
CA ALA A 20 12.42 -8.07 -5.06
C ALA A 20 12.60 -9.21 -4.04
N LEU A 21 12.10 -9.02 -2.81
CA LEU A 21 12.24 -9.99 -1.71
C LEU A 21 11.18 -11.10 -1.77
N PHE A 22 9.95 -10.78 -2.19
CA PHE A 22 8.80 -11.69 -2.14
C PHE A 22 8.02 -11.73 -3.46
N PRO A 23 8.66 -12.04 -4.60
CA PRO A 23 8.03 -11.97 -5.92
C PRO A 23 6.80 -12.89 -6.03
N GLN A 24 6.89 -14.10 -5.48
CA GLN A 24 5.79 -15.08 -5.51
C GLN A 24 4.58 -14.63 -4.68
N GLY A 25 4.82 -14.01 -3.51
CA GLY A 25 3.76 -13.49 -2.66
C GLY A 25 2.99 -12.35 -3.33
N MET A 26 3.68 -11.47 -4.04
CA MET A 26 3.05 -10.40 -4.83
C MET A 26 2.23 -10.95 -5.99
N LEU A 27 2.74 -11.95 -6.71
CA LEU A 27 2.01 -12.58 -7.80
C LEU A 27 0.71 -13.24 -7.32
N GLU A 28 0.77 -13.92 -6.17
CA GLU A 28 -0.40 -14.54 -5.57
C GLU A 28 -1.42 -13.51 -5.06
N MET A 29 -0.94 -12.41 -4.45
CA MET A 29 -1.80 -11.28 -4.06
C MET A 29 -2.56 -10.73 -5.28
N MET A 30 -1.86 -10.51 -6.40
CA MET A 30 -2.48 -10.01 -7.63
C MET A 30 -3.56 -10.95 -8.17
N ARG A 31 -3.36 -12.27 -8.10
CA ARG A 31 -4.39 -13.25 -8.48
C ARG A 31 -5.63 -13.15 -7.58
N ARG A 32 -5.43 -13.08 -6.26
CA ARG A 32 -6.54 -12.91 -5.31
C ARG A 32 -7.31 -11.60 -5.52
N MET A 33 -6.63 -10.54 -5.95
CA MET A 33 -7.30 -9.27 -6.28
C MET A 33 -8.21 -9.37 -7.51
N GLN A 34 -7.89 -10.22 -8.48
CA GLN A 34 -8.73 -10.41 -9.68
C GLN A 34 -10.06 -11.10 -9.35
N ASP A 35 -10.03 -12.03 -8.38
CA ASP A 35 -11.22 -12.77 -7.93
C ASP A 35 -12.01 -12.00 -6.85
N ALA A 36 -11.46 -10.91 -6.31
CA ALA A 36 -12.09 -10.13 -5.26
C ALA A 36 -13.23 -9.25 -5.80
N SER A 37 -14.35 -9.22 -5.07
CA SER A 37 -15.48 -8.36 -5.45
C SER A 37 -15.09 -6.87 -5.38
N PRO A 38 -15.69 -6.00 -6.22
CA PRO A 38 -15.47 -4.56 -6.14
C PRO A 38 -15.81 -3.94 -4.78
N ALA A 39 -16.69 -4.56 -4.00
CA ALA A 39 -17.01 -4.10 -2.64
C ALA A 39 -15.87 -4.39 -1.67
N THR A 40 -15.26 -5.58 -1.76
CA THR A 40 -14.10 -5.97 -0.94
C THR A 40 -12.91 -5.07 -1.24
N LEU A 41 -12.61 -4.81 -2.52
CA LEU A 41 -11.51 -3.93 -2.92
C LEU A 41 -11.70 -2.50 -2.39
N ARG A 42 -12.93 -1.97 -2.42
CA ARG A 42 -13.25 -0.66 -1.84
C ARG A 42 -13.02 -0.63 -0.33
N LEU A 43 -13.49 -1.66 0.40
CA LEU A 43 -13.32 -1.72 1.84
C LEU A 43 -11.85 -1.77 2.24
N VAL A 44 -11.06 -2.61 1.56
CA VAL A 44 -9.61 -2.70 1.79
C VAL A 44 -8.92 -1.37 1.48
N GLY A 45 -9.30 -0.71 0.38
CA GLY A 45 -8.76 0.61 0.02
C GLY A 45 -9.08 1.68 1.08
N ILE A 46 -10.32 1.74 1.56
CA ILE A 46 -10.73 2.68 2.62
C ILE A 46 -9.96 2.39 3.91
N ALA A 47 -9.82 1.12 4.29
CA ALA A 47 -9.04 0.73 5.47
C ALA A 47 -7.57 1.13 5.34
N ALA A 48 -6.95 0.91 4.17
CA ALA A 48 -5.56 1.29 3.91
C ALA A 48 -5.36 2.82 3.99
N VAL A 49 -6.31 3.61 3.47
CA VAL A 49 -6.29 5.08 3.59
C VAL A 49 -6.37 5.50 5.06
N ALA A 50 -7.29 4.91 5.84
CA ALA A 50 -7.45 5.24 7.25
C ALA A 50 -6.19 4.91 8.06
N VAL A 51 -5.59 3.73 7.84
CA VAL A 51 -4.35 3.31 8.50
C VAL A 51 -3.18 4.21 8.08
N GLY A 52 -3.01 4.47 6.79
CA GLY A 52 -1.94 5.35 6.29
C GLY A 52 -2.04 6.76 6.87
N TRP A 53 -3.26 7.31 6.95
CA TRP A 53 -3.50 8.59 7.60
C TRP A 53 -3.16 8.55 9.09
N ALA A 54 -3.59 7.52 9.82
CA ALA A 54 -3.29 7.38 11.24
C ALA A 54 -1.79 7.31 11.52
N ILE A 55 -1.03 6.54 10.73
CA ILE A 55 0.43 6.46 10.84
C ILE A 55 1.08 7.83 10.62
N VAL A 56 0.70 8.54 9.55
CA VAL A 56 1.24 9.87 9.27
C VAL A 56 0.91 10.86 10.38
N TRP A 57 -0.32 10.79 10.92
CA TRP A 57 -0.74 11.61 12.06
C TRP A 57 0.10 11.33 13.31
N PHE A 58 0.26 10.06 13.70
CA PHE A 58 1.05 9.65 14.85
C PHE A 58 2.54 9.98 14.76
N VAL A 59 3.13 9.96 13.56
CA VAL A 59 4.55 10.29 13.37
C VAL A 59 4.79 11.80 13.36
N ARG A 60 3.76 12.60 13.04
CA ARG A 60 3.84 14.06 12.95
C ARG A 60 3.33 14.81 14.18
N HIS A 61 2.57 14.15 15.06
CA HIS A 61 2.19 14.65 16.39
C HIS A 61 3.17 14.14 17.44
#